data_AF-A0A850RCQ9-F1
#
_entry.id   AF-A0A850RCQ9-F1
#
_cell.length_a   1.000
_cell.length_b   1.000
_cell.length_c   1.000
_cell.angle_alpha   90.00
_cell.angle_beta   90.00
_cell.angle_gamma   90.00
#
_symmetry.space_group_name_H-M   'P 1'
#
loop_
_entity.id
_entity.type
_entity.pdbx_description
1 polymer ?
#
loop_
_entity_poly.entity_id
_entity_poly.type
_entity_poly.pdbx_seq_one_letter_code
_entity_poly.pdbx_strand_id
1 'polypeptide(L)'
;MTNLVVQDLNQWIKQAQMPAGKKLVLQAAVQLFAQDGYSATSTVAIAQAANLSQATIFKYFPTKNKLLDYILEIIVNNLVPQYSQKVLQSIRLRKLTFLN
;
A
#
# COMPACT_ATOMS: atom_id res chain seq x y z
N MET A 1 -8.88 7.46 13.84
CA MET A 1 -9.48 6.35 13.07
C MET A 1 -9.06 6.46 11.61
N THR A 2 -7.85 6.00 11.28
CA THR A 2 -7.39 5.56 9.95
C THR A 2 -5.97 5.03 10.22
N ASN A 3 -5.54 3.87 9.74
CA ASN A 3 -5.41 3.62 8.31
C ASN A 3 -5.27 2.10 8.05
N LEU A 4 -6.38 1.34 8.18
CA LEU A 4 -6.39 -0.11 7.95
C LEU A 4 -5.78 -0.47 6.57
N VAL A 5 -6.06 0.37 5.56
CA VAL A 5 -5.53 0.20 4.21
C VAL A 5 -4.00 0.31 4.17
N VAL A 6 -3.39 1.31 4.81
CA VAL A 6 -1.93 1.46 4.85
C VAL A 6 -1.27 0.32 5.61
N GLN A 7 -1.88 -0.14 6.70
CA GLN A 7 -1.37 -1.29 7.45
C GLN A 7 -1.42 -2.57 6.61
N ASP A 8 -2.58 -2.88 6.01
CA ASP A 8 -2.76 -4.07 5.18
C ASP A 8 -1.86 -4.03 3.94
N LEU A 9 -1.66 -2.84 3.35
CA LEU A 9 -0.75 -2.65 2.24
C LEU A 9 0.70 -2.91 2.64
N ASN A 10 1.15 -2.38 3.78
CA ASN A 10 2.50 -2.63 4.29
C ASN A 10 2.72 -4.11 4.64
N GLN A 11 1.70 -4.82 5.15
CA GLN A 11 1.76 -6.26 5.37
C GLN A 11 1.90 -7.02 4.04
N TRP A 12 1.10 -6.67 3.03
CA TRP A 12 1.21 -7.26 1.70
C TRP A 12 2.60 -7.03 1.09
N ILE A 13 3.14 -5.80 1.15
CA ILE A 13 4.48 -5.47 0.63
C ILE A 13 5.56 -6.30 1.33
N LYS A 14 5.44 -6.50 2.65
CA LYS A 14 6.39 -7.30 3.43
C LYS A 14 6.45 -8.75 2.93
N GLN A 15 5.30 -9.34 2.62
CA GLN A 15 5.16 -10.74 2.20
C GLN A 15 5.42 -10.97 0.70
N ALA A 16 5.17 -9.97 -0.15
CA ALA A 16 5.32 -10.09 -1.59
C ALA A 16 6.77 -10.42 -2.01
N GLN A 17 6.94 -11.28 -3.02
CA GLN A 17 8.25 -11.63 -3.54
C GLN A 17 8.75 -10.53 -4.48
N MET A 18 9.65 -9.67 -3.99
CA MET A 18 10.29 -8.61 -4.78
C MET A 18 11.62 -8.17 -4.13
N PRO A 19 12.50 -7.47 -4.85
CA PRO A 19 13.77 -6.99 -4.29
C PRO A 19 13.56 -6.12 -3.04
N ALA A 20 14.44 -6.27 -2.05
CA ALA A 20 14.35 -5.52 -0.78
C ALA A 20 14.28 -4.00 -0.98
N GLY A 21 15.11 -3.46 -1.89
CA GLY A 21 15.07 -2.05 -2.25
C GLY A 21 13.71 -1.59 -2.79
N LYS A 22 13.04 -2.42 -3.61
CA LYS A 22 11.71 -2.11 -4.13
C LYS A 22 10.66 -2.07 -3.01
N LYS A 23 10.75 -2.98 -2.02
CA LYS A 23 9.89 -2.97 -0.83
C LYS A 23 10.06 -1.69 -0.02
N LEU A 24 11.31 -1.30 0.25
CA LEU A 24 11.61 -0.09 1.03
C LEU A 24 11.06 1.17 0.37
N VAL A 25 11.20 1.30 -0.96
CA VAL A 25 10.63 2.43 -1.70
C VAL A 25 9.10 2.46 -1.58
N LEU A 26 8.43 1.31 -1.72
CA LEU A 26 6.98 1.24 -1.60
C LEU A 26 6.50 1.60 -0.19
N GLN A 27 7.13 1.05 0.85
CA GLN A 27 6.78 1.34 2.24
C GLN A 27 6.94 2.82 2.57
N ALA A 28 8.08 3.42 2.18
CA ALA A 28 8.32 4.85 2.38
C ALA A 28 7.30 5.72 1.61
N ALA A 29 7.02 5.37 0.35
CA ALA A 29 6.06 6.10 -0.48
C ALA A 29 4.63 6.02 0.05
N VAL A 30 4.18 4.83 0.44
CA VAL A 30 2.85 4.63 1.06
C VAL A 30 2.72 5.47 2.32
N GLN A 31 3.74 5.49 3.17
CA GLN A 31 3.71 6.24 4.41
C GLN A 31 3.63 7.75 4.15
N LEU A 32 4.52 8.28 3.30
CA LEU A 32 4.55 9.72 2.99
C LEU A 32 3.32 10.17 2.21
N PHE A 33 2.85 9.39 1.23
CA PHE A 33 1.60 9.71 0.53
C PHE A 33 0.38 9.72 1.47
N ALA A 34 0.35 8.85 2.46
CA ALA A 34 -0.73 8.81 3.45
C ALA A 34 -0.67 9.97 4.47
N GLN A 35 0.54 10.47 4.78
CA GLN A 35 0.75 11.54 5.75
C GLN A 35 0.62 12.93 5.11
N ASP A 36 1.31 13.14 3.99
CA ASP A 36 1.51 14.46 3.40
C ASP A 36 0.69 14.64 2.10
N GLY A 37 0.14 13.54 1.58
CA GLY A 37 -0.52 13.52 0.28
C GLY A 37 0.45 13.38 -0.88
N TYR A 38 -0.10 12.95 -2.02
CA TYR A 38 0.69 12.68 -3.23
C TYR A 38 1.44 13.91 -3.74
N SER A 39 0.77 15.06 -3.84
CA SER A 39 1.34 16.27 -4.44
C SER A 39 2.49 16.85 -3.63
N ALA A 40 2.37 16.87 -2.29
CA ALA A 40 3.40 17.41 -1.39
C ALA A 40 4.62 16.49 -1.22
N THR A 41 4.49 15.21 -1.55
CA THR A 41 5.60 14.25 -1.42
C THR A 41 6.53 14.29 -2.63
N SER A 42 7.83 14.49 -2.40
CA SER A 42 8.87 14.43 -3.45
C SER A 42 9.54 13.06 -3.49
N THR A 43 10.11 12.69 -4.65
CA THR A 43 10.92 11.46 -4.76
C THR A 43 12.24 11.55 -3.97
N VAL A 44 12.73 12.77 -3.68
CA VAL A 44 13.85 12.99 -2.74
C VAL A 44 13.45 12.54 -1.34
N ALA A 45 12.30 13.00 -0.84
CA ALA A 45 11.82 12.66 0.51
C ALA A 45 11.59 11.14 0.65
N ILE A 46 11.04 10.49 -0.38
CA ILE A 46 10.87 9.03 -0.40
C ILE A 46 12.24 8.32 -0.35
N ALA A 47 13.24 8.79 -1.09
CA ALA A 47 14.58 8.20 -1.08
C ALA A 47 15.23 8.30 0.30
N GLN A 48 15.14 9.47 0.93
CA GLN A 48 15.62 9.72 2.28
C GLN A 48 14.92 8.82 3.31
N ALA A 49 13.59 8.75 3.28
CA ALA A 49 12.82 7.91 4.19
C ALA A 49 13.09 6.40 3.99
N ALA A 50 13.38 5.96 2.76
CA ALA A 50 13.75 4.59 2.46
C ALA A 50 15.23 4.26 2.77
N ASN A 51 16.03 5.26 3.14
CA ASN A 51 17.50 5.17 3.25
C ASN A 51 18.15 4.63 1.96
N LEU A 52 17.74 5.17 0.81
CA LEU A 52 18.21 4.79 -0.52
C LEU A 52 18.61 6.02 -1.33
N SER A 53 19.39 5.81 -2.39
CA SER A 53 19.66 6.88 -3.36
C SER A 53 18.43 7.13 -4.26
N GLN A 54 18.30 8.35 -4.79
CA GLN A 54 17.30 8.63 -5.82
C GLN A 54 17.46 7.75 -7.07
N ALA A 55 18.70 7.45 -7.47
CA ALA A 55 18.98 6.55 -8.59
C ALA A 55 18.40 5.14 -8.35
N THR A 56 18.45 4.65 -7.10
CA THR A 56 17.82 3.38 -6.71
C THR A 56 16.29 3.44 -6.82
N ILE A 57 15.66 4.57 -6.46
CA ILE A 57 14.22 4.76 -6.70
C ILE A 57 13.90 4.68 -8.18
N PHE A 58 14.59 5.48 -9.00
CA PHE A 58 14.31 5.57 -10.43
C PHE A 58 14.58 4.26 -11.18
N LYS A 59 15.50 3.43 -10.69
CA LYS A 59 15.69 2.05 -11.16
C LYS A 59 14.41 1.21 -11.03
N TYR A 60 13.64 1.37 -9.95
CA TYR A 60 12.41 0.60 -9.72
C TYR A 60 11.16 1.29 -10.25
N PHE A 61 11.09 2.61 -10.11
CA PHE A 61 9.94 3.44 -10.44
C PHE A 61 10.42 4.70 -11.16
N PRO A 62 10.40 4.72 -12.50
CA PRO A 62 10.95 5.82 -13.29
C PRO A 62 10.32 7.19 -12.99
N THR A 63 9.09 7.22 -12.48
CA THR A 63 8.38 8.47 -12.10
C THR A 63 7.57 8.28 -10.82
N LYS A 64 7.24 9.39 -10.15
CA LYS A 64 6.35 9.40 -8.98
C LYS A 64 4.94 8.86 -9.33
N ASN A 65 4.46 9.15 -10.55
CA ASN A 65 3.19 8.60 -11.05
C ASN A 65 3.27 7.06 -11.16
N LYS A 66 4.35 6.50 -11.73
CA LYS A 66 4.49 5.03 -11.83
C LYS A 66 4.61 4.33 -10.48
N LEU A 67 5.15 5.00 -9.48
CA LEU A 67 5.13 4.52 -8.10
C LEU A 67 3.70 4.51 -7.53
N LEU A 68 2.92 5.57 -7.75
CA LEU A 68 1.52 5.62 -7.34
C LEU A 68 0.66 4.57 -8.07
N ASP A 69 0.80 4.47 -9.40
CA ASP A 69 0.08 3.48 -10.22
C ASP A 69 0.26 2.07 -9.65
N TYR A 70 1.50 1.70 -9.34
CA TYR A 70 1.81 0.39 -8.77
C TYR A 70 1.19 0.19 -7.38
N ILE A 71 1.19 1.22 -6.53
CA ILE A 71 0.52 1.18 -5.23
C ILE A 71 -0.99 0.95 -5.40
N LEU A 72 -1.63 1.66 -6.34
CA LEU A 72 -3.04 1.52 -6.64
C LEU A 72 -3.37 0.14 -7.20
N GLU A 73 -2.55 -0.41 -8.09
CA GLU A 73 -2.68 -1.78 -8.60
C GLU A 73 -2.64 -2.80 -7.47
N ILE A 74 -1.75 -2.64 -6.48
CA ILE A 74 -1.72 -3.53 -5.32
C ILE A 74 -3.04 -3.47 -4.56
N ILE A 75 -3.53 -2.25 -4.28
CA ILE A 75 -4.77 -2.05 -3.54
C ILE A 75 -5.95 -2.72 -4.26
N VAL A 76 -6.12 -2.43 -5.55
CA VAL A 76 -7.23 -2.95 -6.36
C VAL A 76 -7.16 -4.47 -6.48
N ASN A 77 -5.98 -5.03 -6.75
CA ASN A 77 -5.86 -6.45 -7.06
C ASN A 77 -5.76 -7.34 -5.82
N ASN A 78 -5.36 -6.80 -4.66
CA ASN A 78 -5.04 -7.61 -3.48
C ASN A 78 -5.86 -7.23 -2.25
N LEU A 79 -6.11 -5.95 -2.01
CA LEU A 79 -6.76 -5.49 -0.76
C LEU A 79 -8.27 -5.40 -0.94
N VAL A 80 -8.76 -4.83 -2.04
CA VAL A 80 -10.20 -4.71 -2.32
C VAL A 80 -10.90 -6.07 -2.28
N PRO A 81 -10.39 -7.16 -2.89
CA PRO A 81 -11.01 -8.49 -2.79
C PRO A 81 -11.06 -9.04 -1.36
N GLN A 82 -10.07 -8.74 -0.52
CA GLN A 82 -10.07 -9.19 0.88
C GLN A 82 -11.13 -8.46 1.70
N TYR A 83 -11.28 -7.15 1.51
CA TYR A 83 -12.31 -6.39 2.21
C TYR A 83 -13.72 -6.79 1.76
N SER A 84 -13.94 -7.03 0.46
CA SER A 84 -15.24 -7.47 -0.03
C SER A 84 -15.63 -8.82 0.58
N GLN A 85 -14.70 -9.77 0.69
CA GLN A 85 -14.92 -11.04 1.38
C GLN A 85 -15.26 -10.85 2.87
N LYS A 86 -14.49 -10.02 3.59
CA LYS A 86 -14.76 -9.71 5.01
C LYS A 86 -16.15 -9.10 5.22
N VAL A 87 -16.56 -8.16 4.36
CA VAL A 87 -17.90 -7.55 4.40
C VAL A 87 -18.97 -8.61 4.15
N LEU A 88 -18.85 -9.41 3.09
CA LEU A 88 -19.81 -10.47 2.77
C LEU A 88 -19.94 -11.49 3.91
N GLN A 89 -18.82 -11.87 4.55
CA GLN A 89 -18.83 -12.75 5.71
C GLN A 89 -19.53 -12.10 6.91
N SER A 90 -19.28 -10.82 7.17
CA SER A 90 -19.94 -10.10 8.28
C SER A 90 -21.46 -10.01 8.10
N ILE A 91 -21.93 -9.84 6.86
CA ILE A 91 -23.36 -9.85 6.52
C ILE A 91 -23.94 -11.26 6.72
N ARG A 92 -23.22 -12.30 6.25
CA ARG A 92 -23.64 -13.70 6.41
C ARG A 92 -23.77 -14.11 7.88
N LEU A 93 -22.80 -13.75 8.72
CA LEU A 93 -22.79 -14.10 10.15
C LEU A 93 -23.93 -13.42 10.91
N ARG A 94 -24.26 -12.16 10.58
CA ARG A 94 -25.42 -11.47 11.16
C ARG A 94 -26.73 -12.21 10.87
N LYS A 95 -26.94 -12.70 9.65
CA LYS A 95 -28.15 -13.44 9.29
C LYS A 95 -28.34 -14.74 10.10
N LEU A 96 -27.27 -15.38 10.54
CA LEU A 96 -27.32 -16.62 11.31
C LEU A 96 -27.61 -16.38 12.81
N THR A 97 -27.17 -15.25 13.35
CA THR A 97 -27.42 -14.88 14.76
C THR A 97 -28.86 -14.45 15.06
N PHE A 98 -29.65 -14.11 14.04
CA PHE A 98 -31.06 -13.72 14.18
C PHE A 98 -32.04 -14.88 13.93
N LEU A 99 -31.56 -16.12 13.75
CA LEU A 99 -32.37 -17.32 13.50
C LEU A 99 -32.48 -18.26 14.71
N ASN A 100 -32.05 -17.82 15.89
CA ASN A 100 -32.20 -18.55 17.16
C ASN A 100 -32.99 -17.72 18.17
#